data_AF-A0A2S9BQJ2-F1
#
_entry.id   AF-A0A2S9BQJ2-F1
#
_cell.length_a   1.000
_cell.length_b   1.000
_cell.length_c   1.000
_cell.angle_alpha   90.00
_cell.angle_beta   90.00
_cell.angle_gamma   90.00
#
_symmetry.space_group_name_H-M   'P 1'
#
loop_
_entity.id
_entity.type
_entity.pdbx_description
1 polymer ?
#
loop_
_entity_poly.entity_id
_entity_poly.type
_entity_poly.pdbx_seq_one_letter_code
_entity_poly.pdbx_strand_id
1 'polypeptide(L)'
;MAMGSTTSIDARSNEGATGTRRRVRRALDDESFALTFGAFAFAGSAIVAIFVFWGRELPIDGRHSLGEFAAIAGAVAAAAGFATSRLRPHRDRPTDMRAADGTRYWWFDLVALSAAYAAIALLGWIGVATILDHSFVGATVFASPAVVLAAASTALSAYLAFVSGANLTPRHLSLVLAVFLVVGMVTAMLSATDPQWWQMNLSALGITHDISALTFNVTLIVSGVIVTTIARFGTASLPSEMDADRRRRGTVRGLFVLLGALLACVGLFPVDRFFLLHNTVATGMCVAFAVLVVGLPWLIPTMPRVFVALGFVYVGVIVILALLFSAGIYNLTAVELVSALLIFSWIILFLRNAHPVVRA
;
A
#
# COMPACT_ATOMS: atom_id res chain seq x y z
N MET A 1 -19.44 -1.66 -62.63
CA MET A 1 -18.11 -1.86 -62.04
C MET A 1 -18.11 -1.16 -60.68
N ALA A 2 -18.52 -1.85 -59.62
CA ALA A 2 -18.55 -1.32 -58.26
C ALA A 2 -18.06 -2.43 -57.33
N MET A 3 -16.83 -2.32 -56.87
CA MET A 3 -16.22 -3.25 -55.92
C MET A 3 -15.10 -2.51 -55.19
N GLY A 4 -15.19 -2.39 -53.87
CA GLY A 4 -14.10 -1.92 -53.02
C GLY A 4 -14.51 -1.05 -51.84
N SER A 5 -15.12 -1.63 -50.79
CA SER A 5 -15.17 -0.98 -49.46
C SER A 5 -15.42 -1.91 -48.26
N THR A 6 -15.32 -3.25 -48.40
CA THR A 6 -15.63 -4.19 -47.31
C THR A 6 -14.42 -4.71 -46.53
N THR A 7 -13.18 -4.51 -47.01
CA THR A 7 -12.00 -5.18 -46.44
C THR A 7 -11.42 -4.52 -45.18
N SER A 8 -11.73 -3.26 -44.87
CA SER A 8 -11.11 -2.54 -43.73
C SER A 8 -11.84 -2.70 -42.39
N ILE A 9 -13.13 -3.06 -42.41
CA ILE A 9 -13.94 -3.23 -41.20
C ILE A 9 -13.67 -4.59 -40.54
N ASP A 10 -13.48 -5.65 -41.34
CA ASP A 10 -13.20 -7.01 -40.85
C ASP A 10 -11.78 -7.15 -40.26
N ALA A 11 -10.79 -6.39 -40.75
CA ALA A 11 -9.44 -6.42 -40.18
C ALA A 11 -9.40 -5.85 -38.76
N ARG A 12 -10.08 -4.71 -38.52
CA ARG A 12 -10.13 -4.07 -37.18
C ARG A 12 -10.96 -4.87 -36.17
N SER A 13 -12.03 -5.52 -36.61
CA SER A 13 -12.84 -6.39 -35.73
C SER A 13 -12.06 -7.64 -35.31
N ASN A 14 -11.26 -8.21 -36.21
CA ASN A 14 -10.46 -9.40 -35.94
C ASN A 14 -9.21 -9.09 -35.07
N GLU A 15 -8.59 -7.92 -35.23
CA GLU A 15 -7.53 -7.41 -34.34
C GLU A 15 -8.04 -7.14 -32.91
N GLY A 16 -9.25 -6.57 -32.77
CA GLY A 16 -9.88 -6.36 -31.47
C GLY A 16 -10.25 -7.67 -30.74
N ALA A 17 -10.74 -8.66 -31.49
CA ALA A 17 -11.09 -9.98 -30.96
C ALA A 17 -9.84 -10.79 -30.55
N THR A 18 -8.77 -10.74 -31.32
CA THR A 18 -7.49 -11.40 -31.00
C THR A 18 -6.80 -10.76 -29.80
N GLY A 19 -6.82 -9.43 -29.69
CA GLY A 19 -6.30 -8.71 -28.51
C GLY A 19 -7.06 -9.04 -27.22
N THR A 20 -8.39 -9.15 -27.30
CA THR A 20 -9.24 -9.53 -26.16
C THR A 20 -8.99 -10.97 -25.71
N ARG A 21 -8.96 -11.92 -26.65
CA ARG A 21 -8.63 -13.33 -26.35
C ARG A 21 -7.24 -13.48 -25.72
N ARG A 22 -6.25 -12.71 -26.19
CA ARG A 22 -4.89 -12.73 -25.64
C ARG A 22 -4.85 -12.20 -24.20
N ARG A 23 -5.62 -11.16 -23.87
CA ARG A 23 -5.73 -10.64 -22.48
C ARG A 23 -6.39 -11.65 -21.55
N VAL A 24 -7.50 -12.27 -21.98
CA VAL A 24 -8.21 -13.29 -21.18
C VAL A 24 -7.31 -14.49 -20.92
N ARG A 25 -6.61 -15.00 -21.94
CA ARG A 25 -5.68 -16.13 -21.78
C ARG A 25 -4.56 -15.83 -20.79
N ARG A 26 -3.99 -14.62 -20.83
CA ARG A 26 -2.95 -14.20 -19.87
C ARG A 26 -3.46 -14.15 -18.44
N ALA A 27 -4.66 -13.59 -18.22
CA ALA A 27 -5.25 -13.55 -16.88
C ALA A 27 -5.43 -14.98 -16.33
N LEU A 28 -5.83 -15.94 -17.17
CA LEU A 28 -5.95 -17.35 -16.79
C LEU A 28 -4.58 -18.01 -16.54
N ASP A 29 -3.55 -17.68 -17.33
CA ASP A 29 -2.20 -18.19 -17.15
C ASP A 29 -1.57 -17.68 -15.83
N ASP A 30 -1.76 -16.40 -15.52
CA ASP A 30 -1.28 -15.77 -14.28
C ASP A 30 -2.03 -16.34 -13.06
N GLU A 31 -3.35 -16.52 -13.16
CA GLU A 31 -4.17 -17.13 -12.12
C GLU A 31 -3.75 -18.58 -11.82
N SER A 32 -3.60 -19.39 -12.87
CA SER A 32 -3.18 -20.80 -12.74
C SER A 32 -1.80 -20.90 -12.10
N PHE A 33 -0.90 -19.97 -12.45
CA PHE A 33 0.41 -19.94 -11.83
C PHE A 33 0.36 -19.46 -10.37
N ALA A 34 -0.45 -18.45 -10.05
CA ALA A 34 -0.65 -17.99 -8.69
C ALA A 34 -1.16 -19.12 -7.79
N LEU A 35 -2.13 -19.92 -8.27
CA LEU A 35 -2.65 -21.09 -7.57
C LEU A 35 -1.56 -22.15 -7.36
N THR A 36 -0.76 -22.43 -8.38
CA THR A 36 0.35 -23.39 -8.29
C THR A 36 1.39 -22.91 -7.27
N PHE A 37 1.75 -21.63 -7.30
CA PHE A 37 2.68 -21.02 -6.36
C PHE A 37 2.14 -21.08 -4.92
N GLY A 38 0.86 -20.77 -4.74
CA GLY A 38 0.16 -20.92 -3.46
C GLY A 38 0.16 -22.36 -2.96
N ALA A 39 -0.03 -23.35 -3.83
CA ALA A 39 0.03 -24.77 -3.46
C ALA A 39 1.43 -25.21 -2.98
N PHE A 40 2.50 -24.73 -3.63
CA PHE A 40 3.86 -24.98 -3.15
C PHE A 40 4.15 -24.28 -1.81
N ALA A 41 3.68 -23.05 -1.65
CA ALA A 41 3.79 -22.34 -0.37
C ALA A 41 3.01 -23.05 0.75
N PHE A 42 1.82 -23.58 0.45
CA PHE A 42 1.04 -24.41 1.36
C PHE A 42 1.83 -25.64 1.80
N ALA A 43 2.29 -26.45 0.83
CA ALA A 43 3.01 -27.69 1.12
C ALA A 43 4.31 -27.45 1.90
N GLY A 44 5.10 -26.45 1.48
CA GLY A 44 6.34 -26.08 2.16
C GLY A 44 6.09 -25.61 3.59
N SER A 45 5.10 -24.73 3.79
CA SER A 45 4.73 -24.26 5.12
C SER A 45 4.16 -25.37 6.00
N ALA A 46 3.36 -26.28 5.45
CA ALA A 46 2.80 -27.41 6.18
C ALA A 46 3.91 -28.33 6.71
N ILE A 47 4.92 -28.63 5.88
CA ILE A 47 6.07 -29.45 6.29
C ILE A 47 6.78 -28.79 7.47
N VAL A 48 7.12 -27.50 7.37
CA VAL A 48 7.79 -26.78 8.46
C VAL A 48 6.92 -26.74 9.72
N ALA A 49 5.62 -26.44 9.57
CA ALA A 49 4.68 -26.35 10.67
C ALA A 49 4.52 -27.70 11.40
N ILE A 50 4.53 -28.84 10.70
CA ILE A 50 4.47 -30.17 11.33
C ILE A 50 5.60 -30.34 12.34
N PHE A 51 6.82 -29.95 11.98
CA PHE A 51 7.97 -30.07 12.88
C PHE A 51 7.91 -29.05 14.03
N VAL A 52 7.52 -27.80 13.74
CA VAL A 52 7.49 -26.72 14.74
C VAL A 52 6.38 -26.92 15.78
N PHE A 53 5.23 -27.48 15.36
CA PHE A 53 4.04 -27.65 16.19
C PHE A 53 3.93 -29.05 16.80
N TRP A 54 4.91 -29.92 16.55
CA TRP A 54 4.85 -31.32 16.96
C TRP A 54 4.69 -31.47 18.48
N GLY A 55 3.61 -32.16 18.90
CA GLY A 55 3.33 -32.43 20.30
C GLY A 55 2.99 -31.20 21.15
N ARG A 56 2.63 -30.07 20.52
CA ARG A 56 2.32 -28.81 21.20
C ARG A 56 0.86 -28.40 20.98
N GLU A 57 0.32 -27.69 21.96
CA GLU A 57 -0.83 -26.81 21.79
C GLU A 57 -0.29 -25.37 21.70
N LEU A 58 -0.83 -24.60 20.76
CA LEU A 58 -0.33 -23.26 20.45
C LEU A 58 -1.31 -22.19 20.95
N PRO A 59 -0.81 -21.12 21.58
CA PRO A 59 -1.58 -19.90 21.73
C PRO A 59 -2.00 -19.35 20.36
N ILE A 60 -3.09 -18.58 20.33
CA ILE A 60 -3.57 -17.94 19.10
C ILE A 60 -2.65 -16.78 18.72
N ASP A 61 -2.35 -15.90 19.69
CA ASP A 61 -1.45 -14.75 19.52
C ASP A 61 -0.27 -14.78 20.51
N GLY A 62 0.72 -13.91 20.30
CA GLY A 62 1.92 -13.76 21.13
C GLY A 62 3.13 -14.55 20.62
N ARG A 63 4.17 -14.64 21.46
CA ARG A 63 5.42 -15.34 21.10
C ARG A 63 5.20 -16.85 21.06
N HIS A 64 5.77 -17.50 20.05
CA HIS A 64 5.64 -18.92 19.76
C HIS A 64 4.19 -19.38 19.55
N SER A 65 3.34 -18.48 19.03
CA SER A 65 1.93 -18.73 18.71
C SER A 65 1.72 -19.16 17.26
N LEU A 66 0.49 -19.59 16.94
CA LEU A 66 0.07 -19.78 15.56
C LEU A 66 0.10 -18.46 14.78
N GLY A 67 -0.35 -17.36 15.40
CA GLY A 67 -0.38 -16.03 14.82
C GLY A 67 1.00 -15.54 14.38
N GLU A 68 2.01 -15.68 15.23
CA GLU A 68 3.40 -15.30 14.93
C GLU A 68 3.94 -16.10 13.74
N PHE A 69 3.72 -17.42 13.73
CA PHE A 69 4.16 -18.27 12.63
C PHE A 69 3.46 -17.88 11.32
N ALA A 70 2.13 -17.74 11.33
CA ALA A 70 1.35 -17.34 10.16
C ALA A 70 1.78 -15.98 9.62
N ALA A 71 2.09 -15.03 10.50
CA ALA A 71 2.58 -13.71 10.14
C ALA A 71 3.94 -13.78 9.45
N ILE A 72 4.92 -14.48 10.02
CA ILE A 72 6.28 -14.58 9.45
C ILE A 72 6.25 -15.38 8.14
N ALA A 73 5.64 -16.56 8.14
CA ALA A 73 5.57 -17.41 6.95
C ALA A 73 4.77 -16.71 5.84
N GLY A 74 3.64 -16.09 6.17
CA GLY A 74 2.84 -15.29 5.26
C GLY A 74 3.61 -14.09 4.69
N ALA A 75 4.40 -13.39 5.50
CA ALA A 75 5.23 -12.27 5.04
C ALA A 75 6.29 -12.71 4.04
N VAL A 76 7.01 -13.79 4.33
CA VAL A 76 8.01 -14.37 3.42
C VAL A 76 7.36 -14.81 2.12
N ALA A 77 6.22 -15.49 2.20
CA ALA A 77 5.52 -16.00 1.04
C ALA A 77 4.89 -14.87 0.19
N ALA A 78 4.38 -13.80 0.82
CA ALA A 78 3.91 -12.60 0.13
C ALA A 78 5.04 -11.88 -0.61
N ALA A 79 6.21 -11.70 0.04
CA ALA A 79 7.38 -11.11 -0.59
C ALA A 79 7.82 -11.92 -1.82
N ALA A 80 7.92 -13.25 -1.67
CA ALA A 80 8.32 -14.16 -2.73
C ALA A 80 7.29 -14.20 -3.87
N GLY A 81 5.99 -14.23 -3.56
CA GLY A 81 4.90 -14.22 -4.53
C GLY A 81 4.90 -12.94 -5.37
N PHE A 82 4.98 -11.79 -4.70
CA PHE A 82 5.09 -10.51 -5.40
C PHE A 82 6.36 -10.45 -6.26
N ALA A 83 7.54 -10.78 -5.70
CA ALA A 83 8.79 -10.74 -6.45
C ALA A 83 8.74 -11.65 -7.69
N THR A 84 8.22 -12.87 -7.55
CA THR A 84 8.09 -13.84 -8.64
C THR A 84 7.19 -13.29 -9.77
N SER A 85 6.08 -12.63 -9.43
CA SER A 85 5.19 -12.01 -10.44
C SER A 85 5.91 -10.93 -11.28
N ARG A 86 6.86 -10.22 -10.67
CA ARG A 86 7.58 -9.11 -11.29
C ARG A 86 8.79 -9.55 -12.10
N LEU A 87 9.52 -10.56 -11.60
CA LEU A 87 10.71 -11.14 -12.24
C LEU A 87 10.35 -11.97 -13.48
N ARG A 88 9.11 -12.47 -13.59
CA ARG A 88 8.68 -13.26 -14.74
C ARG A 88 8.73 -12.47 -16.05
N PRO A 89 9.43 -12.98 -17.09
CA PRO A 89 9.49 -12.35 -18.39
C PRO A 89 8.11 -12.30 -19.04
N HIS A 90 7.50 -11.13 -19.07
CA HIS A 90 6.28 -10.88 -19.84
C HIS A 90 6.70 -10.48 -21.25
N ARG A 91 6.51 -11.39 -22.22
CA ARG A 91 6.93 -11.21 -23.63
C ARG A 91 6.28 -10.00 -24.35
N ASP A 92 5.25 -9.38 -23.76
CA ASP A 92 4.51 -8.27 -24.38
C ASP A 92 4.25 -7.09 -23.43
N ARG A 93 5.13 -6.81 -22.46
CA ARG A 93 5.03 -5.52 -21.76
C ARG A 93 5.31 -4.42 -22.79
N PRO A 94 4.35 -3.52 -23.10
CA PRO A 94 4.60 -2.44 -24.04
C PRO A 94 5.86 -1.71 -23.60
N THR A 95 6.79 -1.60 -24.54
CA THR A 95 8.12 -0.99 -24.40
C THR A 95 8.06 0.45 -23.88
N ASP A 96 6.90 1.10 -23.95
CA ASP A 96 6.68 2.47 -23.48
C ASP A 96 6.79 2.64 -21.96
N MET A 97 6.45 1.63 -21.14
CA MET A 97 6.60 1.74 -19.68
C MET A 97 8.06 1.56 -19.22
N ARG A 98 8.95 1.18 -20.13
CA ARG A 98 10.41 1.14 -19.96
C ARG A 98 11.12 2.37 -20.52
N ALA A 99 10.40 3.29 -21.17
CA ALA A 99 11.03 4.39 -21.88
C ALA A 99 11.65 5.42 -20.91
N ALA A 100 12.96 5.63 -21.11
CA ALA A 100 13.85 6.64 -20.59
C ALA A 100 14.32 6.60 -19.12
N ASP A 101 13.46 6.32 -18.13
CA ASP A 101 13.82 6.45 -16.69
C ASP A 101 13.57 5.17 -15.84
N GLY A 102 12.84 4.20 -16.40
CA GLY A 102 12.20 3.10 -15.66
C GLY A 102 13.09 1.87 -15.36
N THR A 103 14.27 1.74 -15.97
CA THR A 103 15.17 0.59 -15.75
C THR A 103 16.08 0.78 -14.55
N ARG A 104 16.51 2.01 -14.24
CA ARG A 104 17.49 2.30 -13.19
C ARG A 104 16.96 2.07 -11.77
N TYR A 105 15.65 2.25 -11.55
CA TYR A 105 15.01 2.13 -10.23
C TYR A 105 14.02 0.96 -10.11
N TRP A 106 13.91 0.11 -11.13
CA TRP A 106 12.99 -1.02 -11.10
C TRP A 106 13.28 -2.00 -9.95
N TRP A 107 14.56 -2.20 -9.60
CA TRP A 107 14.95 -3.03 -8.46
C TRP A 107 14.51 -2.41 -7.13
N PHE A 108 14.54 -1.08 -7.02
CA PHE A 108 14.06 -0.37 -5.83
C PHE A 108 12.55 -0.54 -5.68
N ASP A 109 11.79 -0.35 -6.77
CA ASP A 109 10.34 -0.59 -6.77
C ASP A 109 10.01 -2.05 -6.43
N LEU A 110 10.79 -3.00 -6.96
CA LEU A 110 10.64 -4.42 -6.66
C LEU A 110 10.83 -4.70 -5.17
N VAL A 111 11.94 -4.23 -4.58
CA VAL A 111 12.26 -4.45 -3.17
C VAL A 111 11.25 -3.75 -2.27
N ALA A 112 10.97 -2.47 -2.53
CA ALA A 112 10.02 -1.67 -1.76
C ALA A 112 8.61 -2.28 -1.75
N LEU A 113 8.10 -2.66 -2.92
CA LEU A 113 6.77 -3.26 -3.00
C LEU A 113 6.76 -4.68 -2.42
N SER A 114 7.80 -5.49 -2.64
CA SER A 114 7.90 -6.82 -2.00
C SER A 114 7.85 -6.69 -0.47
N ALA A 115 8.61 -5.73 0.09
CA ALA A 115 8.60 -5.44 1.52
C ALA A 115 7.23 -4.93 1.98
N ALA A 116 6.52 -4.12 1.17
CA ALA A 116 5.16 -3.70 1.48
C ALA A 116 4.18 -4.87 1.57
N TYR A 117 4.18 -5.79 0.60
CA TYR A 117 3.32 -6.98 0.67
C TYR A 117 3.69 -7.90 1.83
N ALA A 118 4.99 -8.03 2.12
CA ALA A 118 5.46 -8.75 3.30
C ALA A 118 4.91 -8.13 4.59
N ALA A 119 5.01 -6.80 4.73
CA ALA A 119 4.52 -6.07 5.89
C ALA A 119 2.99 -6.13 6.02
N ILE A 120 2.24 -6.03 4.90
CA ILE A 120 0.77 -6.22 4.91
C ILE A 120 0.42 -7.61 5.44
N ALA A 121 1.07 -8.67 4.95
CA ALA A 121 0.80 -10.03 5.41
C ALA A 121 1.21 -10.22 6.89
N LEU A 122 2.38 -9.73 7.29
CA LEU A 122 2.87 -9.79 8.67
C LEU A 122 1.86 -9.14 9.62
N LEU A 123 1.55 -7.86 9.39
CA LEU A 123 0.70 -7.07 10.27
C LEU A 123 -0.77 -7.51 10.20
N GLY A 124 -1.20 -7.99 9.03
CA GLY A 124 -2.55 -8.53 8.83
C GLY A 124 -2.76 -9.81 9.63
N TRP A 125 -1.83 -10.75 9.58
CA TRP A 125 -1.94 -11.99 10.37
C TRP A 125 -1.75 -11.76 11.86
N ILE A 126 -0.86 -10.84 12.28
CA ILE A 126 -0.79 -10.41 13.69
C ILE A 126 -2.14 -9.84 14.12
N GLY A 127 -2.70 -8.88 13.37
CA GLY A 127 -3.99 -8.26 13.71
C GLY A 127 -5.15 -9.27 13.78
N VAL A 128 -5.21 -10.21 12.83
CA VAL A 128 -6.21 -11.29 12.84
C VAL A 128 -6.01 -12.20 14.07
N ALA A 129 -4.78 -12.59 14.38
CA ALA A 129 -4.48 -13.40 15.56
C ALA A 129 -4.88 -12.70 16.85
N THR A 130 -4.54 -11.41 17.02
CA THR A 130 -4.93 -10.62 18.19
C THR A 130 -6.45 -10.52 18.33
N ILE A 131 -7.19 -10.30 17.24
CA ILE A 131 -8.67 -10.27 17.28
C ILE A 131 -9.23 -11.63 17.70
N LEU A 132 -8.68 -12.73 17.16
CA LEU A 132 -9.12 -14.08 17.50
C LEU A 132 -8.78 -14.43 18.95
N ASP A 133 -7.60 -14.08 19.46
CA ASP A 133 -7.19 -14.33 20.84
C ASP A 133 -8.13 -13.62 21.84
N HIS A 134 -8.47 -12.35 21.57
CA HIS A 134 -9.48 -11.62 22.35
C HIS A 134 -10.89 -12.21 22.24
N SER A 135 -11.21 -12.90 21.15
CA SER A 135 -12.52 -13.52 20.93
C SER A 135 -12.62 -14.92 21.55
N PHE A 136 -11.51 -15.65 21.63
CA PHE A 136 -11.40 -17.03 22.12
C PHE A 136 -10.53 -17.07 23.38
N VAL A 137 -10.93 -16.34 24.41
CA VAL A 137 -10.16 -16.17 25.64
C VAL A 137 -9.80 -17.52 26.28
N GLY A 138 -8.50 -17.78 26.41
CA GLY A 138 -7.95 -19.00 27.01
C GLY A 138 -7.93 -20.22 26.10
N ALA A 139 -8.33 -20.08 24.83
CA ALA A 139 -8.28 -21.18 23.87
C ALA A 139 -6.86 -21.40 23.33
N THR A 140 -6.51 -22.66 23.12
CA THR A 140 -5.32 -23.09 22.39
C THR A 140 -5.71 -23.75 21.09
N VAL A 141 -4.79 -23.78 20.13
CA VAL A 141 -4.95 -24.46 18.85
C VAL A 141 -4.14 -25.75 18.86
N PHE A 142 -4.83 -26.88 18.65
CA PHE A 142 -4.19 -28.18 18.51
C PHE A 142 -3.26 -28.21 17.28
N ALA A 143 -2.18 -29.00 17.36
CA ALA A 143 -1.15 -29.07 16.33
C ALA A 143 -1.68 -29.32 14.92
N SER A 144 -2.63 -30.25 14.73
CA SER A 144 -3.14 -30.58 13.39
C SER A 144 -3.91 -29.43 12.73
N PRO A 145 -4.91 -28.78 13.36
CA PRO A 145 -5.49 -27.53 12.87
C PRO A 145 -4.46 -26.42 12.68
N ALA A 146 -3.50 -26.27 13.60
CA ALA A 146 -2.48 -25.22 13.50
C ALA A 146 -1.63 -25.35 12.23
N VAL A 147 -1.22 -26.58 11.87
CA VAL A 147 -0.51 -26.85 10.61
C VAL A 147 -1.33 -26.41 9.40
N VAL A 148 -2.61 -26.77 9.35
CA VAL A 148 -3.49 -26.45 8.21
C VAL A 148 -3.72 -24.94 8.12
N LEU A 149 -3.98 -24.27 9.25
CA LEU A 149 -4.20 -22.82 9.30
C LEU A 149 -2.94 -22.05 8.89
N ALA A 150 -1.76 -22.46 9.39
CA ALA A 150 -0.48 -21.86 9.02
C ALA A 150 -0.15 -22.05 7.53
N ALA A 151 -0.41 -23.24 6.99
CA ALA A 151 -0.20 -23.50 5.57
C ALA A 151 -1.18 -22.71 4.69
N ALA A 152 -2.45 -22.62 5.09
CA ALA A 152 -3.48 -21.86 4.39
C ALA A 152 -3.20 -20.35 4.40
N SER A 153 -2.81 -19.78 5.54
CA SER A 153 -2.45 -18.37 5.65
C SER A 153 -1.26 -18.03 4.76
N THR A 154 -0.22 -18.88 4.76
CA THR A 154 0.96 -18.73 3.92
C THR A 154 0.62 -18.80 2.42
N ALA A 155 -0.19 -19.77 2.03
CA ALA A 155 -0.65 -19.93 0.65
C ALA A 155 -1.49 -18.75 0.17
N LEU A 156 -2.40 -18.25 1.03
CA LEU A 156 -3.23 -17.10 0.73
C LEU A 156 -2.38 -15.82 0.54
N SER A 157 -1.42 -15.58 1.43
CA SER A 157 -0.48 -14.46 1.32
C SER A 157 0.34 -14.52 0.02
N ALA A 158 0.86 -15.70 -0.32
CA ALA A 158 1.59 -15.94 -1.57
C ALA A 158 0.74 -15.62 -2.81
N TYR A 159 -0.48 -16.17 -2.83
CA TYR A 159 -1.43 -16.04 -3.93
C TYR A 159 -1.84 -14.58 -4.14
N LEU A 160 -2.31 -13.90 -3.09
CA LEU A 160 -2.80 -12.53 -3.18
C LEU A 160 -1.68 -11.57 -3.63
N ALA A 161 -0.47 -11.73 -3.08
CA ALA A 161 0.67 -10.91 -3.46
C ALA A 161 1.10 -11.15 -4.92
N PHE A 162 1.05 -12.40 -5.38
CA PHE A 162 1.34 -12.74 -6.77
C PHE A 162 0.33 -12.10 -7.74
N VAL A 163 -0.97 -12.31 -7.51
CA VAL A 163 -2.04 -11.77 -8.37
C VAL A 163 -1.99 -10.24 -8.41
N SER A 164 -1.75 -9.62 -7.25
CA SER A 164 -1.63 -8.17 -7.14
C SER A 164 -0.41 -7.64 -7.90
N GLY A 165 0.73 -8.33 -7.82
CA GLY A 165 1.96 -7.97 -8.53
C GLY A 165 1.89 -8.17 -10.05
N ALA A 166 1.18 -9.20 -10.51
CA ALA A 166 0.92 -9.46 -11.92
C ALA A 166 0.07 -8.34 -12.57
N ASN A 167 -0.87 -7.79 -11.81
CA ASN A 167 -1.84 -6.81 -12.29
C ASN A 167 -1.55 -5.36 -11.87
N LEU A 168 -0.31 -5.00 -11.49
CA LEU A 168 -0.01 -3.65 -10.97
C LEU A 168 -0.48 -2.51 -11.90
N THR A 169 -1.37 -1.69 -11.36
CA THR A 169 -1.81 -0.41 -11.95
C THR A 169 -1.69 0.70 -10.89
N PRO A 170 -1.66 2.00 -11.26
CA PRO A 170 -1.72 3.09 -10.28
C PRO A 170 -2.91 2.95 -9.31
N ARG A 171 -4.06 2.47 -9.81
CA ARG A 171 -5.25 2.21 -8.98
C ARG A 171 -4.99 1.10 -7.97
N HIS A 172 -4.38 -0.01 -8.37
CA HIS A 172 -4.05 -1.09 -7.44
C HIS A 172 -3.03 -0.64 -6.40
N LEU A 173 -2.02 0.12 -6.80
CA LEU A 173 -1.01 0.64 -5.86
C LEU A 173 -1.62 1.58 -4.82
N SER A 174 -2.61 2.38 -5.21
CA SER A 174 -3.38 3.20 -4.26
C SER A 174 -4.17 2.36 -3.25
N LEU A 175 -4.74 1.23 -3.68
CA LEU A 175 -5.46 0.30 -2.80
C LEU A 175 -4.51 -0.41 -1.84
N VAL A 176 -3.34 -0.84 -2.33
CA VAL A 176 -2.30 -1.47 -1.51
C VAL A 176 -1.84 -0.52 -0.40
N LEU A 177 -1.58 0.75 -0.72
CA LEU A 177 -1.27 1.76 0.29
C LEU A 177 -2.40 1.90 1.31
N ALA A 178 -3.65 1.99 0.86
CA ALA A 178 -4.82 2.14 1.73
C ALA A 178 -4.95 0.96 2.70
N VAL A 179 -4.90 -0.27 2.18
CA VAL A 179 -4.98 -1.50 2.97
C VAL A 179 -3.82 -1.57 3.95
N PHE A 180 -2.61 -1.24 3.51
CA PHE A 180 -1.44 -1.29 4.37
C PHE A 180 -1.53 -0.31 5.54
N LEU A 181 -1.94 0.94 5.29
CA LEU A 181 -2.12 1.94 6.35
C LEU A 181 -3.21 1.53 7.34
N VAL A 182 -4.34 1.01 6.85
CA VAL A 182 -5.45 0.57 7.72
C VAL A 182 -5.03 -0.62 8.56
N VAL A 183 -4.50 -1.67 7.93
CA VAL A 183 -4.04 -2.88 8.62
C VAL A 183 -2.96 -2.52 9.63
N GLY A 184 -1.94 -1.76 9.23
CA GLY A 184 -0.85 -1.37 10.11
C GLY A 184 -1.28 -0.49 11.28
N MET A 185 -2.15 0.50 11.04
CA MET A 185 -2.67 1.35 12.11
C MET A 185 -3.54 0.56 13.09
N VAL A 186 -4.47 -0.25 12.60
CA VAL A 186 -5.35 -1.06 13.46
C VAL A 186 -4.54 -2.06 14.27
N THR A 187 -3.57 -2.75 13.65
CA THR A 187 -2.69 -3.67 14.38
C THR A 187 -1.87 -2.91 15.44
N ALA A 188 -1.33 -1.73 15.14
CA ALA A 188 -0.65 -0.92 16.15
C ALA A 188 -1.57 -0.56 17.33
N MET A 189 -2.81 -0.13 17.05
CA MET A 189 -3.79 0.22 18.08
C MET A 189 -4.19 -1.00 18.95
N LEU A 190 -4.35 -2.17 18.33
CA LEU A 190 -4.69 -3.42 19.04
C LEU A 190 -3.54 -3.94 19.89
N SER A 191 -2.29 -3.74 19.44
CA SER A 191 -1.09 -4.19 20.14
C SER A 191 -0.56 -3.17 21.16
N ALA A 192 -1.25 -2.04 21.37
CA ALA A 192 -0.85 -1.04 22.34
C ALA A 192 -1.13 -1.51 23.77
N THR A 193 -0.09 -1.52 24.60
CA THR A 193 -0.22 -1.91 26.01
C THR A 193 -0.90 -0.86 26.90
N ASP A 194 -0.83 0.42 26.53
CA ASP A 194 -1.51 1.51 27.24
C ASP A 194 -2.95 1.69 26.71
N PRO A 195 -4.00 1.38 27.49
CA PRO A 195 -5.38 1.54 27.05
C PRO A 195 -5.78 3.01 26.76
N GLN A 196 -4.98 3.98 27.23
CA GLN A 196 -5.21 5.40 27.10
C GLN A 196 -4.22 6.09 26.14
N TRP A 197 -3.52 5.32 25.29
CA TRP A 197 -2.54 5.83 24.31
C TRP A 197 -3.06 7.03 23.48
N TRP A 198 -4.37 7.07 23.23
CA TRP A 198 -5.05 8.04 22.36
C TRP A 198 -5.20 9.43 22.99
N GLN A 199 -4.90 9.63 24.28
CA GLN A 199 -5.19 10.90 24.95
C GLN A 199 -4.28 12.05 24.50
N MET A 200 -3.05 11.77 24.10
CA MET A 200 -2.05 12.79 23.80
C MET A 200 -1.88 13.02 22.30
N ASN A 201 -1.27 12.06 21.61
CA ASN A 201 -0.97 12.10 20.18
C ASN A 201 -1.01 10.69 19.59
N LEU A 202 -1.32 10.59 18.29
CA LEU A 202 -1.34 9.34 17.54
C LEU A 202 0.04 8.67 17.53
N SER A 203 1.10 9.49 17.49
CA SER A 203 2.49 9.02 17.57
C SER A 203 2.86 8.37 18.90
N ALA A 204 2.00 8.39 19.92
CA ALA A 204 2.18 7.63 21.16
C ALA A 204 2.28 6.12 20.89
N LEU A 205 1.57 5.64 19.86
CA LEU A 205 1.69 4.26 19.36
C LEU A 205 3.12 3.92 18.92
N GLY A 206 3.95 4.92 18.59
CA GLY A 206 5.32 4.75 18.12
C GLY A 206 6.41 4.83 19.21
N ILE A 207 6.05 5.11 20.47
CA ILE A 207 6.99 5.38 21.58
C ILE A 207 7.21 4.14 22.46
N THR A 208 6.22 3.27 22.55
CA THR A 208 6.20 2.14 23.48
C THR A 208 7.31 1.12 23.22
N HIS A 209 7.58 0.25 24.20
CA HIS A 209 8.53 -0.87 24.06
C HIS A 209 7.84 -2.18 23.66
N ASP A 210 6.63 -2.09 23.12
CA ASP A 210 5.80 -3.22 22.72
C ASP A 210 5.74 -3.37 21.19
N ILE A 211 4.92 -4.31 20.73
CA ILE A 211 4.71 -4.58 19.29
C ILE A 211 4.03 -3.39 18.60
N SER A 212 3.31 -2.53 19.34
CA SER A 212 2.65 -1.34 18.79
C SER A 212 3.66 -0.39 18.14
N ALA A 213 4.76 -0.09 18.85
CA ALA A 213 5.79 0.83 18.33
C ALA A 213 6.45 0.31 17.06
N LEU A 214 6.75 -0.99 17.00
CA LEU A 214 7.27 -1.61 15.79
C LEU A 214 6.25 -1.49 14.65
N THR A 215 5.00 -1.85 14.92
CA THR A 215 3.93 -1.90 13.93
C THR A 215 3.60 -0.52 13.37
N PHE A 216 3.46 0.48 14.23
CA PHE A 216 3.20 1.87 13.85
C PHE A 216 4.35 2.44 13.01
N ASN A 217 5.58 2.40 13.54
CA ASN A 217 6.73 3.02 12.89
C ASN A 217 7.07 2.37 11.54
N VAL A 218 7.05 1.02 11.47
CA VAL A 218 7.26 0.30 10.20
C VAL A 218 6.16 0.64 9.19
N THR A 219 4.91 0.76 9.64
CA THR A 219 3.79 1.17 8.77
C THR A 219 4.04 2.54 8.15
N LEU A 220 4.47 3.53 8.93
CA LEU A 220 4.77 4.86 8.40
C LEU A 220 5.97 4.87 7.45
N ILE A 221 7.06 4.18 7.81
CA ILE A 221 8.27 4.10 6.97
C ILE A 221 7.93 3.46 5.61
N VAL A 222 7.32 2.28 5.63
CA VAL A 222 6.98 1.56 4.40
C VAL A 222 5.93 2.32 3.59
N SER A 223 4.95 2.95 4.24
CA SER A 223 3.96 3.80 3.54
C SER A 223 4.62 5.00 2.87
N GLY A 224 5.61 5.63 3.50
CA GLY A 224 6.40 6.70 2.90
C GLY A 224 7.15 6.26 1.64
N VAL A 225 7.74 5.06 1.67
CA VAL A 225 8.38 4.45 0.50
C VAL A 225 7.36 4.15 -0.61
N ILE A 226 6.18 3.63 -0.26
CA ILE A 226 5.09 3.38 -1.22
C ILE A 226 4.60 4.68 -1.85
N VAL A 227 4.37 5.74 -1.06
CA VAL A 227 3.96 7.07 -1.56
C VAL A 227 5.02 7.64 -2.52
N THR A 228 6.31 7.48 -2.20
CA THR A 228 7.42 7.88 -3.07
C THR A 228 7.43 7.09 -4.39
N THR A 229 7.13 5.80 -4.33
CA THR A 229 7.02 4.94 -5.52
C THR A 229 5.82 5.34 -6.39
N ILE A 230 4.67 5.54 -5.74
CA ILE A 230 3.44 6.07 -6.32
C ILE A 230 3.68 7.39 -7.04
N ALA A 231 4.49 8.29 -6.48
CA ALA A 231 4.83 9.58 -7.10
C ALA A 231 5.32 9.40 -8.55
N ARG A 232 6.11 8.35 -8.81
CA ARG A 232 6.60 8.03 -10.16
C ARG A 232 5.48 7.57 -11.07
N PHE A 233 4.66 6.61 -10.63
CA PHE A 233 3.59 6.03 -11.44
C PHE A 233 2.43 7.00 -11.67
N GLY A 234 2.01 7.73 -10.65
CA GLY A 234 0.88 8.66 -10.68
C GLY A 234 1.15 9.93 -11.49
N THR A 235 2.43 10.31 -11.64
CA THR A 235 2.81 11.46 -12.49
C THR A 235 3.27 11.05 -13.88
N ALA A 236 3.42 9.75 -14.16
CA ALA A 236 3.85 9.26 -15.48
C ALA A 236 2.85 9.60 -16.59
N SER A 237 1.56 9.71 -16.25
CA SER A 237 0.48 10.04 -17.19
C SER A 237 0.22 11.54 -17.37
N LEU A 238 0.95 12.42 -16.66
CA LEU A 238 0.78 13.86 -16.81
C LEU A 238 1.41 14.36 -18.12
N PRO A 239 0.86 15.42 -18.73
CA PRO A 239 1.43 16.02 -19.94
C PRO A 239 2.92 16.33 -19.78
N SER A 240 3.70 16.12 -20.83
CA SER A 240 5.16 16.37 -20.83
C SER A 240 5.71 16.88 -22.17
N GLU A 241 4.82 17.31 -23.07
CA GLU A 241 5.18 17.74 -24.42
C GLU A 241 5.92 19.09 -24.39
N MET A 242 5.42 20.04 -23.59
CA MET A 242 6.02 21.36 -23.40
C MET A 242 6.96 21.39 -22.19
N ASP A 243 7.96 22.29 -22.21
CA ASP A 243 8.87 22.50 -21.06
C ASP A 243 8.12 22.91 -19.78
N ALA A 244 7.06 23.70 -19.93
CA ALA A 244 6.20 24.10 -18.81
C ALA A 244 5.51 22.87 -18.17
N ASP A 245 5.03 21.93 -18.99
CA ASP A 245 4.37 20.71 -18.51
C ASP A 245 5.36 19.77 -17.82
N ARG A 246 6.57 19.64 -18.38
CA ARG A 246 7.67 18.90 -17.74
C ARG A 246 8.01 19.45 -16.36
N ARG A 247 8.10 20.78 -16.21
CA ARG A 247 8.35 21.44 -14.93
C ARG A 247 7.21 21.20 -13.94
N ARG A 248 5.96 21.39 -14.35
CA ARG A 248 4.77 21.14 -13.51
C ARG A 248 4.70 19.69 -13.01
N ARG A 249 4.90 18.73 -13.92
CA ARG A 249 4.99 17.29 -13.60
C ARG A 249 6.12 17.01 -12.61
N GLY A 250 7.28 17.62 -12.81
CA GLY A 250 8.43 17.53 -11.90
C GLY A 250 8.11 18.06 -10.50
N THR A 251 7.44 19.21 -10.40
CA THR A 251 7.01 19.79 -9.12
C THR A 251 6.02 18.89 -8.39
N VAL A 252 4.98 18.37 -9.07
CA VAL A 252 4.02 17.44 -8.47
C VAL A 252 4.72 16.18 -7.97
N ARG A 253 5.60 15.59 -8.80
CA ARG A 253 6.41 14.42 -8.40
C ARG A 253 7.28 14.75 -7.18
N GLY A 254 7.93 15.90 -7.16
CA GLY A 254 8.75 16.35 -6.04
C GLY A 254 7.95 16.49 -4.74
N LEU A 255 6.73 17.05 -4.80
CA LEU A 255 5.85 17.18 -3.64
C LEU A 255 5.37 15.83 -3.10
N PHE A 256 5.03 14.86 -3.97
CA PHE A 256 4.71 13.50 -3.52
C PHE A 256 5.91 12.77 -2.92
N VAL A 257 7.11 12.93 -3.50
CA VAL A 257 8.35 12.39 -2.93
C VAL A 257 8.63 13.02 -1.56
N LEU A 258 8.41 14.33 -1.42
CA LEU A 258 8.54 15.03 -0.14
C LEU A 258 7.54 14.50 0.89
N LEU A 259 6.26 14.32 0.52
CA LEU A 259 5.25 13.73 1.40
C LEU A 259 5.63 12.33 1.86
N GLY A 260 6.10 11.48 0.94
CA GLY A 260 6.56 10.13 1.26
C GLY A 260 7.79 10.14 2.18
N ALA A 261 8.74 11.04 1.95
CA ALA A 261 9.92 11.19 2.78
C ALA A 261 9.58 11.68 4.20
N LEU A 262 8.72 12.72 4.31
CA LEU A 262 8.27 13.24 5.60
C LEU A 262 7.52 12.19 6.40
N LEU A 263 6.63 11.43 5.75
CA LEU A 263 5.92 10.32 6.37
C LEU A 263 6.88 9.24 6.90
N ALA A 264 7.90 8.86 6.12
CA ALA A 264 8.90 7.91 6.59
C ALA A 264 9.72 8.46 7.76
N CYS A 265 10.03 9.76 7.76
CA CYS A 265 10.71 10.42 8.88
C CYS A 265 9.86 10.41 10.17
N VAL A 266 8.53 10.55 10.08
CA VAL A 266 7.65 10.43 11.26
C VAL A 266 7.83 9.06 11.95
N GLY A 267 7.91 7.97 11.17
CA GLY A 267 8.17 6.63 11.73
C GLY A 267 9.63 6.39 12.14
N LEU A 268 10.59 7.05 11.49
CA LEU A 268 12.02 6.89 11.80
C LEU A 268 12.45 7.62 13.07
N PHE A 269 11.78 8.72 13.41
CA PHE A 269 12.12 9.58 14.53
C PHE A 269 11.01 9.56 15.59
N PRO A 270 11.00 8.60 16.54
CA PRO A 270 10.03 8.57 17.64
C PRO A 270 9.98 9.89 18.41
N VAL A 271 8.77 10.33 18.75
CA VAL A 271 8.50 11.67 19.29
C VAL A 271 9.08 11.90 20.69
N ASP A 272 9.26 10.84 21.49
CA ASP A 272 9.87 10.89 22.82
C ASP A 272 11.36 11.25 22.77
N ARG A 273 12.09 10.73 21.77
CA ARG A 273 13.53 10.97 21.60
C ARG A 273 13.84 12.18 20.73
N PHE A 274 12.98 12.47 19.77
CA PHE A 274 13.22 13.48 18.73
C PHE A 274 12.07 14.49 18.63
N PHE A 275 11.53 14.96 19.75
CA PHE A 275 10.34 15.82 19.81
C PHE A 275 10.31 16.95 18.76
N LEU A 276 11.35 17.78 18.70
CA LEU A 276 11.40 18.91 17.77
C LEU A 276 11.42 18.44 16.31
N LEU A 277 12.24 17.44 16.00
CA LEU A 277 12.37 16.91 14.64
C LEU A 277 11.08 16.22 14.19
N HIS A 278 10.50 15.37 15.05
CA HIS A 278 9.25 14.67 14.80
C HIS A 278 8.11 15.65 14.52
N ASN A 279 7.91 16.64 15.39
CA ASN A 279 6.86 17.64 15.20
C ASN A 279 7.09 18.48 13.94
N THR A 280 8.34 18.76 13.60
CA THR A 280 8.68 19.49 12.37
C THR A 280 8.36 18.66 11.12
N VAL A 281 8.69 17.36 11.09
CA VAL A 281 8.38 16.51 9.93
C VAL A 281 6.88 16.21 9.82
N ALA A 282 6.19 16.00 10.94
CA ALA A 282 4.74 15.79 10.97
C ALA A 282 3.97 17.03 10.50
N THR A 283 4.31 18.20 11.05
CA THR A 283 3.72 19.49 10.61
C THR A 283 4.09 19.79 9.16
N GLY A 284 5.34 19.53 8.78
CA GLY A 284 5.84 19.69 7.42
C GLY A 284 5.06 18.85 6.40
N MET A 285 4.59 17.66 6.79
CA MET A 285 3.75 16.81 5.93
C MET A 285 2.40 17.49 5.63
N CYS A 286 1.74 18.05 6.66
CA CYS A 286 0.50 18.81 6.48
C CYS A 286 0.71 20.05 5.60
N VAL A 287 1.82 20.77 5.79
CA VAL A 287 2.17 21.94 4.97
C VAL A 287 2.45 21.53 3.51
N ALA A 288 3.24 20.49 3.29
CA ALA A 288 3.54 19.98 1.95
C ALA A 288 2.26 19.51 1.22
N PHE A 289 1.33 18.89 1.95
CA PHE A 289 0.02 18.52 1.42
C PHE A 289 -0.80 19.76 1.05
N ALA A 290 -0.87 20.76 1.92
CA ALA A 290 -1.57 22.01 1.63
C ALA A 290 -0.97 22.73 0.40
N VAL A 291 0.36 22.80 0.28
CA VAL A 291 1.04 23.35 -0.90
C VAL A 291 0.68 22.59 -2.16
N LEU A 292 0.64 21.24 -2.10
CA LEU A 292 0.26 20.41 -3.24
C LEU A 292 -1.20 20.65 -3.66
N VAL A 293 -2.13 20.69 -2.70
CA VAL A 293 -3.55 20.93 -2.95
C VAL A 293 -3.78 22.33 -3.51
N VAL A 294 -3.24 23.35 -2.85
CA VAL A 294 -3.37 24.74 -3.28
C VAL A 294 -2.73 24.93 -4.65
N GLY A 295 -1.54 24.36 -4.88
CA GLY A 295 -0.82 24.43 -6.16
C GLY A 295 -1.50 23.68 -7.31
N LEU A 296 -2.40 22.72 -7.02
CA LEU A 296 -2.96 21.81 -8.01
C LEU A 296 -3.64 22.49 -9.21
N PRO A 297 -4.45 23.56 -9.08
CA PRO A 297 -5.11 24.22 -10.21
C PRO A 297 -4.12 24.78 -11.25
N TRP A 298 -2.92 25.15 -10.80
CA TRP A 298 -1.85 25.67 -11.67
C TRP A 298 -0.92 24.56 -12.17
N LEU A 299 -0.66 23.56 -11.33
CA LEU A 299 0.21 22.43 -11.66
C LEU A 299 -0.46 21.46 -12.63
N ILE A 300 -1.77 21.19 -12.48
CA ILE A 300 -2.53 20.29 -13.34
C ILE A 300 -3.90 20.92 -13.67
N PRO A 301 -3.95 21.90 -14.59
CA PRO A 301 -5.19 22.61 -14.93
C PRO A 301 -6.29 21.72 -15.53
N THR A 302 -5.94 20.52 -15.99
CA THR A 302 -6.86 19.53 -16.55
C THR A 302 -7.63 18.72 -15.49
N MET A 303 -7.31 18.89 -14.20
CA MET A 303 -7.98 18.15 -13.12
C MET A 303 -9.47 18.52 -13.00
N PRO A 304 -10.35 17.55 -12.67
CA PRO A 304 -11.75 17.83 -12.41
C PRO A 304 -11.92 18.86 -11.29
N ARG A 305 -12.74 19.90 -11.53
CA ARG A 305 -12.99 20.97 -10.55
C ARG A 305 -13.52 20.45 -9.22
N VAL A 306 -14.31 19.36 -9.25
CA VAL A 306 -14.83 18.69 -8.05
C VAL A 306 -13.71 18.12 -7.20
N PHE A 307 -12.69 17.52 -7.82
CA PHE A 307 -11.52 16.99 -7.11
C PHE A 307 -10.66 18.11 -6.48
N VAL A 308 -10.49 19.22 -7.21
CA VAL A 308 -9.81 20.42 -6.69
C VAL A 308 -10.57 20.99 -5.47
N ALA A 309 -11.89 21.15 -5.58
CA ALA A 309 -12.73 21.63 -4.48
C ALA A 309 -12.65 20.70 -3.25
N LEU A 310 -12.67 19.38 -3.46
CA LEU A 310 -12.49 18.40 -2.38
C LEU A 310 -11.14 18.59 -1.65
N GLY A 311 -10.06 18.87 -2.40
CA GLY A 311 -8.76 19.19 -1.80
C GLY A 311 -8.83 20.41 -0.89
N PHE A 312 -9.43 21.52 -1.35
CA PHE A 312 -9.60 22.71 -0.51
C PHE A 312 -10.44 22.44 0.75
N VAL A 313 -11.50 21.63 0.63
CA VAL A 313 -12.29 21.19 1.79
C VAL A 313 -11.42 20.43 2.79
N TYR A 314 -10.60 19.48 2.32
CA TYR A 314 -9.72 18.70 3.20
C TYR A 314 -8.70 19.58 3.93
N VAL A 315 -8.07 20.53 3.22
CA VAL A 315 -7.16 21.51 3.84
C VAL A 315 -7.91 22.37 4.85
N GLY A 316 -9.11 22.84 4.52
CA GLY A 316 -9.95 23.60 5.45
C GLY A 316 -10.28 22.83 6.73
N VAL A 317 -10.63 21.55 6.62
CA VAL A 317 -10.87 20.68 7.78
C VAL A 317 -9.60 20.53 8.62
N ILE A 318 -8.43 20.29 8.01
CA ILE A 318 -7.16 20.19 8.74
C ILE A 318 -6.85 21.48 9.50
N VAL A 319 -7.08 22.65 8.89
CA VAL A 319 -6.90 23.95 9.55
C VAL A 319 -7.87 24.12 10.73
N ILE A 320 -9.15 23.77 10.56
CA ILE A 320 -10.14 23.83 11.65
C ILE A 320 -9.72 22.92 12.81
N LEU A 321 -9.27 21.70 12.52
CA LEU A 321 -8.79 20.77 13.56
C LEU A 321 -7.57 21.31 14.30
N ALA A 322 -6.62 21.92 13.59
CA ALA A 322 -5.47 22.57 14.21
C ALA A 322 -5.89 23.74 15.12
N LEU A 323 -6.89 24.53 14.72
CA LEU A 323 -7.46 25.60 15.57
C LEU A 323 -8.15 25.03 16.81
N LEU A 324 -8.96 23.98 16.67
CA LEU A 324 -9.63 23.30 17.80
C LEU A 324 -8.62 22.72 18.80
N PHE A 325 -7.51 22.16 18.31
CA PHE A 325 -6.40 21.74 19.16
C PHE A 325 -5.72 22.91 19.86
N SER A 326 -5.43 24.01 19.14
CA SER A 326 -4.83 25.20 19.75
C SER A 326 -5.72 25.86 20.81
N ALA A 327 -7.04 25.71 20.69
CA ALA A 327 -8.02 26.16 21.66
C ALA A 327 -8.19 25.18 22.86
N GLY A 328 -7.49 24.05 22.87
CA GLY A 328 -7.58 23.03 23.92
C GLY A 328 -8.86 22.19 23.88
N ILE A 329 -9.63 22.24 22.78
CA ILE A 329 -10.90 21.51 22.66
C ILE A 329 -10.64 20.05 22.24
N TYR A 330 -9.70 19.84 21.30
CA TYR A 330 -9.30 18.52 20.82
C TYR A 330 -7.88 18.19 21.29
N ASN A 331 -7.59 16.89 21.45
CA ASN A 331 -6.23 16.41 21.61
C ASN A 331 -5.52 16.28 20.25
N LEU A 332 -4.20 16.11 20.27
CA LEU A 332 -3.42 16.03 19.04
C LEU A 332 -3.74 14.74 18.26
N THR A 333 -4.07 13.65 18.96
CA THR A 333 -4.49 12.38 18.35
C THR A 333 -5.65 12.57 17.38
N ALA A 334 -6.69 13.32 17.78
CA ALA A 334 -7.84 13.58 16.92
C ALA A 334 -7.43 14.34 15.65
N VAL A 335 -6.55 15.34 15.78
CA VAL A 335 -6.03 16.10 14.64
C VAL A 335 -5.21 15.20 13.72
N GLU A 336 -4.27 14.43 14.26
CA GLU A 336 -3.35 13.58 13.52
C GLU A 336 -4.09 12.45 12.79
N LEU A 337 -5.02 11.77 13.47
CA LEU A 337 -5.79 10.68 12.89
C LEU A 337 -6.66 11.17 11.73
N VAL A 338 -7.43 12.24 11.92
CA VAL A 338 -8.29 12.77 10.86
C VAL A 338 -7.46 13.37 9.73
N SER A 339 -6.40 14.12 10.04
CA SER A 339 -5.51 14.68 9.02
C SER A 339 -4.85 13.58 8.18
N ALA A 340 -4.35 12.52 8.81
CA ALA A 340 -3.80 11.36 8.11
C ALA A 340 -4.83 10.73 7.18
N LEU A 341 -6.05 10.46 7.68
CA LEU A 341 -7.14 9.89 6.87
C LEU A 341 -7.47 10.78 5.66
N LEU A 342 -7.55 12.10 5.84
CA LEU A 342 -7.82 13.05 4.75
C LEU A 342 -6.66 13.10 3.74
N ILE A 343 -5.42 13.18 4.20
CA ILE A 343 -4.23 13.23 3.33
C ILE A 343 -4.16 11.94 2.50
N PHE A 344 -4.24 10.77 3.13
CA PHE A 344 -4.12 9.50 2.43
C PHE A 344 -5.29 9.21 1.49
N SER A 345 -6.53 9.47 1.91
CA SER A 345 -7.69 9.34 1.03
C SER A 345 -7.57 10.27 -0.18
N TRP A 346 -7.09 11.50 0.00
CA TRP A 346 -6.83 12.41 -1.11
C TRP A 346 -5.74 11.90 -2.06
N ILE A 347 -4.62 11.39 -1.54
CA ILE A 347 -3.56 10.78 -2.35
C ILE A 347 -4.12 9.62 -3.18
N ILE A 348 -4.95 8.76 -2.58
CA ILE A 348 -5.59 7.63 -3.27
C ILE A 348 -6.52 8.14 -4.39
N LEU A 349 -7.34 9.14 -4.10
CA LEU A 349 -8.25 9.74 -5.08
C LEU A 349 -7.49 10.46 -6.21
N PHE A 350 -6.39 11.13 -5.90
CA PHE A 350 -5.51 11.76 -6.89
C PHE A 350 -5.07 10.72 -7.93
N LEU A 351 -4.60 9.55 -7.49
CA LEU A 351 -4.10 8.50 -8.39
C LEU A 351 -5.18 7.88 -9.26
N ARG A 352 -6.43 7.88 -8.80
CA ARG A 352 -7.56 7.42 -9.60
C ARG A 352 -7.97 8.43 -10.67
N ASN A 353 -7.72 9.72 -10.44
CA ASN A 353 -8.13 10.81 -11.31
C ASN A 353 -6.98 11.39 -12.17
N ALA A 354 -5.72 11.05 -11.90
CA ALA A 354 -4.53 11.55 -12.61
C ALA A 354 -4.34 11.00 -14.04
N HIS A 355 -5.37 10.37 -14.62
CA HIS A 355 -5.34 9.90 -15.99
C HIS A 355 -5.87 11.00 -16.94
N PRO A 356 -5.21 11.23 -18.09
CA PRO A 356 -5.73 12.17 -19.07
C PRO A 356 -7.12 11.71 -19.52
N VAL A 357 -8.11 12.59 -19.39
CA VAL A 357 -9.36 12.45 -20.12
C VAL A 357 -8.98 12.53 -21.59
N VAL A 358 -9.08 11.41 -22.31
CA VAL A 358 -9.01 11.41 -23.77
C VAL A 358 -10.16 12.31 -24.21
N ARG A 359 -9.85 13.50 -24.71
CA ARG A 359 -10.84 14.31 -25.40
C ARG A 359 -11.17 13.55 -26.67
N ALA A 360 -12.39 13.02 -26.73
CA ALA A 360 -12.97 12.49 -27.95
C ALA A 360 -13.19 13.62 -28.96
#